data_AF-A0A5S6QW63-F1
#
_entry.id   AF-A0A5S6QW63-F1
#
_cell.length_a   1.000
_cell.length_b   1.000
_cell.length_c   1.000
_cell.angle_alpha   90.00
_cell.angle_beta   90.00
_cell.angle_gamma   90.00
#
_symmetry.space_group_name_H-M   'P 1'
#
loop_
_entity.id
_entity.type
_entity.pdbx_description
1 polymer ?
#
loop_
_entity_poly.entity_id
_entity_poly.type
_entity_poly.pdbx_seq_one_letter_code
_entity_poly.pdbx_strand_id
1 'polypeptide(L)'
;MIFSILVAFLLCPGANGQAVVLPLTDDLRSELRTQLNTLRRSVTSSNMETLTEWSADLEQIAEDLGSQCQSTISHTQYGVGTVAATSPANVYSALQTIKADYTLTGNKCGTVSTEDCNTYKQFVWYRGGKFGCAMVYCTALGTSRTTCVFEQKMDPNQKPYVYGKKCIFCATGKCEGNLCTADVSSSTHDSSGVCGVKPSNLIPLYRAVHTSRSDTILSTSSSLITAPGTSYEYKGILGYISSSCECCGDCDKLTPLMKLSAVGKVDYVYAVGKDQLTYYNQKNYNFVEMLGYVVPAEGFCGANVTVHQFIRSAAWNYYTADEVETKNILQRKGIYAAFSYVDKPFAIWSSA
;
A
#
# COMPACT_ATOMS: atom_id res chain seq x y z
N MET A 1 44.67 -43.00 7.97
CA MET A 1 44.51 -41.55 8.26
C MET A 1 43.04 -41.21 8.11
N ILE A 2 42.31 -41.14 9.23
CA ILE A 2 40.94 -40.63 9.29
C ILE A 2 40.93 -39.69 10.49
N PHE A 3 40.86 -38.38 10.22
CA PHE A 3 40.76 -37.37 11.26
C PHE A 3 39.28 -37.19 11.61
N SER A 4 38.85 -37.79 12.72
CA SER A 4 37.59 -37.44 13.38
C SER A 4 37.79 -36.13 14.12
N ILE A 5 37.23 -35.04 13.60
CA ILE A 5 37.14 -33.77 14.31
C ILE A 5 35.84 -33.80 15.14
N LEU A 6 35.97 -34.12 16.42
CA LEU A 6 34.93 -33.88 17.42
C LEU A 6 34.93 -32.37 17.74
N VAL A 7 33.92 -31.64 17.26
CA VAL A 7 33.67 -30.27 17.72
C VAL A 7 32.91 -30.35 19.04
N ALA A 8 33.59 -30.03 20.14
CA ALA A 8 32.99 -29.92 21.46
C ALA A 8 32.19 -28.62 21.56
N PHE A 9 30.85 -28.72 21.52
CA PHE A 9 29.97 -27.63 21.93
C PHE A 9 30.06 -27.44 23.44
N LEU A 10 30.56 -26.28 23.86
CA LEU A 10 30.44 -25.79 25.24
C LEU A 10 28.96 -25.50 25.53
N LEU A 11 28.26 -26.48 26.09
CA LEU A 11 26.92 -26.31 26.65
C LEU A 11 27.05 -25.72 28.05
N CYS A 12 26.65 -24.45 28.23
CA CYS A 12 26.31 -23.93 29.55
C CYS A 12 24.92 -24.47 29.92
N PRO A 13 24.75 -25.19 31.05
CA PRO A 13 23.46 -25.72 31.45
C PRO A 13 22.61 -24.60 32.06
N GLY A 14 21.66 -24.08 31.30
CA GLY A 14 20.56 -23.25 31.80
C GLY A 14 19.37 -24.13 32.14
N ALA A 15 18.86 -24.05 33.37
CA ALA A 15 17.68 -24.77 33.82
C ALA A 15 16.41 -24.32 33.06
N ASN A 16 15.52 -25.28 32.78
CA ASN A 16 14.23 -25.23 32.05
C ASN A 16 14.32 -25.26 30.52
N GLY A 17 13.93 -26.40 29.91
CA GLY A 17 13.40 -26.48 28.55
C GLY A 17 14.12 -25.62 27.51
N GLN A 18 15.43 -25.78 27.39
CA GLN A 18 16.32 -24.90 26.66
C GLN A 18 15.93 -24.82 25.17
N ALA A 19 15.78 -23.60 24.64
CA ALA A 19 15.61 -23.35 23.22
C ALA A 19 16.95 -23.55 22.49
N VAL A 20 16.93 -24.12 21.30
CA VAL A 20 18.13 -24.36 20.47
C VAL A 20 18.02 -23.56 19.20
N VAL A 21 18.89 -22.56 19.03
CA VAL A 21 19.01 -21.79 17.78
C VAL A 21 19.60 -22.71 16.71
N LEU A 22 18.90 -22.83 15.59
CA LEU A 22 19.33 -23.62 14.44
C LEU A 22 20.12 -22.72 13.50
N PRO A 23 21.35 -23.12 13.09
CA PRO A 23 22.18 -22.28 12.25
C PRO A 23 21.54 -22.07 10.88
N LEU A 24 21.42 -20.81 10.47
CA LEU A 24 21.04 -20.44 9.11
C LEU A 24 22.29 -20.25 8.26
N THR A 25 22.45 -21.10 7.25
CA THR A 25 23.46 -20.90 6.20
C THR A 25 23.02 -19.79 5.25
N ASP A 26 23.95 -19.23 4.48
CA ASP A 26 23.62 -18.20 3.49
C ASP A 26 22.62 -18.69 2.44
N ASP A 27 22.67 -19.97 2.08
CA ASP A 27 21.68 -20.61 1.20
C ASP A 27 20.28 -20.59 1.82
N LEU A 28 20.15 -20.91 3.12
CA LEU A 28 18.87 -20.86 3.83
C LEU A 28 18.35 -19.43 3.98
N ARG A 29 19.23 -18.45 4.23
CA ARG A 29 18.88 -17.02 4.25
C ARG A 29 18.34 -16.56 2.89
N SER A 30 19.03 -16.94 1.82
CA SER A 30 18.63 -16.64 0.44
C SER A 30 17.28 -17.28 0.07
N GLU A 31 17.07 -18.54 0.47
CA GLU A 31 15.82 -19.25 0.25
C GLU A 31 14.66 -18.62 1.05
N LEU A 32 14.87 -18.27 2.33
CA LEU A 32 13.87 -17.54 3.11
C LEU A 32 13.46 -16.24 2.43
N ARG A 33 14.43 -15.42 2.01
CA ARG A 33 14.14 -14.20 1.26
C ARG A 33 13.30 -14.47 0.01
N THR A 34 13.65 -15.52 -0.73
CA THR A 34 12.95 -15.92 -1.95
C THR A 34 11.51 -16.34 -1.68
N GLN A 35 11.28 -17.16 -0.65
CA GLN A 35 9.95 -17.62 -0.25
C GLN A 35 9.08 -16.48 0.28
N LEU A 36 9.63 -15.58 1.11
CA LEU A 36 8.90 -14.42 1.61
C LEU A 36 8.53 -13.45 0.48
N ASN A 37 9.45 -13.15 -0.43
CA ASN A 37 9.11 -12.33 -1.60
C ASN A 37 8.14 -13.06 -2.54
N THR A 38 8.18 -14.39 -2.64
CA THR A 38 7.17 -15.18 -3.39
C THR A 38 5.77 -15.04 -2.76
N LEU A 39 5.66 -15.10 -1.43
CA LEU A 39 4.41 -14.80 -0.72
C LEU A 39 3.90 -13.40 -1.05
N ARG A 40 4.76 -12.38 -0.96
CA ARG A 40 4.43 -10.98 -1.26
C ARG A 40 3.99 -10.79 -2.72
N ARG A 41 4.59 -11.51 -3.67
CA ARG A 41 4.16 -11.54 -5.09
C ARG A 41 2.82 -12.22 -5.30
N SER A 42 2.47 -13.18 -4.45
CA SER A 42 1.25 -13.99 -4.57
C SER A 42 -0.02 -13.22 -4.25
N VAL A 43 0.07 -12.07 -3.57
CA VAL A 43 -1.09 -11.24 -3.25
C VAL A 43 -1.39 -10.23 -4.36
N THR A 44 -2.65 -9.91 -4.53
CA THR A 44 -3.11 -8.86 -5.45
C THR A 44 -2.93 -7.50 -4.79
N SER A 45 -1.71 -6.96 -4.89
CA SER A 45 -1.33 -5.70 -4.27
C SER A 45 -0.77 -4.69 -5.26
N SER A 46 -1.24 -3.45 -5.21
CA SER A 46 -0.74 -2.36 -6.04
C SER A 46 0.52 -1.69 -5.53
N ASN A 47 0.87 -1.85 -4.24
CA ASN A 47 1.96 -1.12 -3.58
C ASN A 47 2.96 -2.02 -2.83
N MET A 48 2.99 -3.32 -3.11
CA MET A 48 3.84 -4.26 -2.37
C MET A 48 5.32 -4.05 -2.71
N GLU A 49 6.12 -3.65 -1.73
CA GLU A 49 7.56 -3.50 -1.88
C GLU A 49 8.31 -4.81 -1.65
N THR A 50 9.49 -4.92 -2.25
CA THR A 50 10.40 -6.05 -2.06
C THR A 50 11.06 -6.01 -0.68
N LEU A 51 11.20 -7.18 -0.04
CA LEU A 51 12.15 -7.35 1.06
C LEU A 51 13.56 -7.44 0.46
N THR A 52 14.39 -6.43 0.75
CA THR A 52 15.60 -6.14 -0.02
C THR A 52 16.79 -7.00 0.42
N GLU A 53 17.35 -6.68 1.58
CA GLU A 53 18.55 -7.30 2.11
C GLU A 53 18.31 -7.93 3.48
N TRP A 54 19.14 -8.94 3.75
CA TRP A 54 19.19 -9.60 5.03
C TRP A 54 20.00 -8.76 6.02
N SER A 55 19.46 -8.55 7.22
CA SER A 55 20.13 -7.80 8.29
C SER A 55 20.54 -8.75 9.42
N ALA A 56 21.85 -8.82 9.70
CA ALA A 56 22.39 -9.59 10.81
C ALA A 56 21.86 -9.08 12.16
N ASP A 57 21.68 -7.76 12.32
CA ASP A 57 21.12 -7.18 13.54
C ASP A 57 19.66 -7.63 13.76
N LEU A 58 18.84 -7.65 12.70
CA LEU A 58 17.45 -8.13 12.79
C LEU A 58 17.38 -9.65 12.97
N GLU A 59 18.34 -10.41 12.42
CA GLU A 59 18.49 -11.86 12.68
C GLU A 59 18.81 -12.11 14.16
N GLN A 60 19.74 -11.35 14.76
CA GLN A 60 20.06 -11.48 16.18
C GLN A 60 18.84 -11.18 17.07
N ILE A 61 18.08 -10.13 16.76
CA ILE A 61 16.82 -9.84 17.47
C ILE A 61 15.83 -11.00 17.28
N ALA A 62 15.76 -11.59 16.08
CA ALA A 62 14.89 -12.73 15.82
C ALA A 62 15.29 -13.98 16.64
N GLU A 63 16.59 -14.20 16.87
CA GLU A 63 17.11 -15.27 17.72
C GLU A 63 16.69 -15.06 19.17
N ASP A 64 16.89 -13.86 19.71
CA ASP A 64 16.56 -13.50 21.09
C ASP A 64 15.05 -13.63 21.35
N LEU A 65 14.24 -13.17 20.40
CA LEU A 65 12.79 -13.26 20.43
C LEU A 65 12.32 -14.72 20.28
N GLY A 66 12.85 -15.45 19.30
CA GLY A 66 12.50 -16.84 19.04
C GLY A 66 12.85 -17.79 20.18
N SER A 67 13.96 -17.52 20.88
CA SER A 67 14.44 -18.31 22.03
C SER A 67 13.52 -18.25 23.25
N GLN A 68 12.58 -17.29 23.29
CA GLN A 68 11.56 -17.24 24.33
C GLN A 68 10.50 -18.33 24.16
N CYS A 69 10.39 -18.93 22.96
CA CYS A 69 9.45 -20.01 22.68
C CYS A 69 7.99 -19.70 23.04
N GLN A 70 7.59 -18.43 22.93
CA GLN A 70 6.23 -17.97 23.19
C GLN A 70 5.38 -18.02 21.92
N SER A 71 4.07 -18.17 22.10
CA SER A 71 3.10 -18.09 21.00
C SER A 71 2.99 -16.68 20.42
N THR A 72 3.17 -15.66 21.27
CA THR A 72 2.97 -14.26 20.95
C THR A 72 4.21 -13.49 21.32
N ILE A 73 4.89 -12.92 20.32
CA ILE A 73 6.12 -12.17 20.51
C ILE A 73 5.97 -10.84 19.79
N SER A 74 6.47 -9.76 20.39
CA SER A 74 6.42 -8.42 19.80
C SER A 74 7.70 -7.65 20.10
N HIS A 75 8.00 -6.67 19.26
CA HIS A 75 9.10 -5.73 19.47
C HIS A 75 8.55 -4.30 19.46
N THR A 76 9.12 -3.39 20.25
CA THR A 76 8.63 -2.01 20.36
C THR A 76 8.80 -1.27 19.02
N GLN A 77 9.98 -1.39 18.41
CA GLN A 77 10.37 -0.68 17.20
C GLN A 77 10.10 -1.46 15.89
N TYR A 78 10.25 -2.78 15.90
CA TYR A 78 10.32 -3.59 14.67
C TYR A 78 9.08 -4.45 14.51
N GLY A 79 8.78 -4.83 13.26
CA GLY A 79 7.77 -5.82 12.94
C GLY A 79 8.24 -7.22 13.31
N VAL A 80 7.36 -8.06 13.84
CA VAL A 80 7.71 -9.45 14.21
C VAL A 80 6.62 -10.38 13.68
N GLY A 81 7.03 -11.48 13.07
CA GLY A 81 6.13 -12.56 12.68
C GLY A 81 6.76 -13.92 12.99
N THR A 82 5.99 -14.82 13.59
CA THR A 82 6.48 -16.15 13.99
C THR A 82 5.54 -17.24 13.47
N VAL A 83 6.11 -18.25 12.81
CA VAL A 83 5.36 -19.42 12.33
C VAL A 83 5.99 -20.72 12.83
N ALA A 84 5.17 -21.73 13.04
CA ALA A 84 5.66 -23.08 13.29
C ALA A 84 6.18 -23.67 11.96
N ALA A 85 7.50 -23.60 11.77
CA ALA A 85 8.16 -24.05 10.56
C ALA A 85 9.58 -24.54 10.88
N THR A 86 9.97 -25.61 10.21
CA THR A 86 11.29 -26.26 10.33
C THR A 86 12.19 -26.01 9.12
N SER A 87 11.67 -25.32 8.10
CA SER A 87 12.39 -25.02 6.86
C SER A 87 11.79 -23.76 6.19
N PRO A 88 12.53 -23.11 5.28
CA PRO A 88 12.02 -21.95 4.55
C PRO A 88 10.74 -22.22 3.74
N ALA A 89 10.63 -23.39 3.11
CA ALA A 89 9.44 -23.79 2.36
C ALA A 89 8.21 -23.94 3.28
N ASN A 90 8.42 -24.40 4.51
CA ASN A 90 7.36 -24.55 5.50
C ASN A 90 6.83 -23.19 6.01
N VAL A 91 7.65 -22.14 5.95
CA VAL A 91 7.22 -20.76 6.27
C VAL A 91 6.18 -20.29 5.26
N TYR A 92 6.47 -20.46 3.96
CA TYR A 92 5.53 -20.08 2.91
C TYR A 92 4.20 -20.84 3.02
N SER A 93 4.25 -22.17 3.20
CA SER A 93 3.03 -22.98 3.30
C SER A 93 2.20 -22.62 4.54
N ALA A 94 2.83 -22.42 5.71
CA ALA A 94 2.15 -21.98 6.92
C ALA A 94 1.42 -20.64 6.71
N LEU A 95 2.06 -19.69 6.01
CA LEU A 95 1.47 -18.38 5.73
C LEU A 95 0.34 -18.45 4.68
N GLN A 96 0.39 -19.39 3.73
CA GLN A 96 -0.73 -19.62 2.80
C GLN A 96 -1.96 -20.20 3.52
N THR A 97 -1.76 -21.05 4.53
CA THR A 97 -2.87 -21.53 5.36
C THR A 97 -3.53 -20.38 6.11
N ILE A 98 -2.75 -19.50 6.77
CA ILE A 98 -3.30 -18.35 7.49
C ILE A 98 -3.98 -17.36 6.52
N LYS A 99 -3.41 -17.15 5.33
CA LYS A 99 -3.98 -16.30 4.27
C LYS A 99 -5.41 -16.69 3.91
N ALA A 100 -5.74 -17.99 3.89
CA ALA A 100 -7.07 -18.46 3.54
C ALA A 100 -8.16 -17.93 4.51
N ASP A 101 -7.78 -17.65 5.75
CA ASP A 101 -8.68 -17.13 6.78
C ASP A 101 -8.66 -15.59 6.89
N TYR A 102 -7.82 -14.89 6.12
CA TYR A 102 -7.78 -13.43 6.15
C TYR A 102 -8.58 -12.78 5.00
N THR A 103 -9.48 -11.86 5.35
CA THR A 103 -10.26 -11.07 4.40
C THR A 103 -9.78 -9.62 4.32
N LEU A 104 -9.21 -9.24 3.18
CA LEU A 104 -8.65 -7.90 2.95
C LEU A 104 -9.70 -6.78 2.97
N THR A 105 -10.89 -6.98 2.38
CA THR A 105 -11.92 -5.92 2.22
C THR A 105 -12.36 -5.33 3.57
N GLY A 106 -12.42 -6.17 4.61
CA GLY A 106 -12.80 -5.76 5.97
C GLY A 106 -11.65 -5.67 6.97
N ASN A 107 -10.41 -6.02 6.58
CA ASN A 107 -9.29 -6.22 7.51
C ASN A 107 -9.66 -7.19 8.66
N LYS A 108 -10.24 -8.34 8.32
CA LYS A 108 -10.77 -9.31 9.30
C LYS A 108 -10.15 -10.68 9.14
N CYS A 109 -10.01 -11.36 10.26
CA CYS A 109 -9.56 -12.74 10.35
C CYS A 109 -10.77 -13.61 10.65
N GLY A 110 -10.82 -14.80 10.04
CA GLY A 110 -11.86 -15.80 10.25
C GLY A 110 -11.59 -16.57 11.54
N THR A 111 -11.20 -17.83 11.39
CA THR A 111 -11.07 -18.79 12.51
C THR A 111 -9.68 -18.82 13.15
N VAL A 112 -8.64 -18.32 12.49
CA VAL A 112 -7.30 -18.20 13.08
C VAL A 112 -7.26 -17.20 14.24
N SER A 113 -6.29 -17.39 15.14
CA SER A 113 -6.05 -16.45 16.23
C SER A 113 -5.72 -15.04 15.69
N THR A 114 -5.94 -14.02 16.52
CA THR A 114 -5.61 -12.64 16.14
C THR A 114 -4.11 -12.50 15.91
N GLU A 115 -3.31 -13.25 16.67
CA GLU A 115 -1.86 -13.31 16.63
C GLU A 115 -1.35 -13.94 15.33
N ASP A 116 -1.91 -15.06 14.89
CA ASP A 116 -1.55 -15.71 13.63
C ASP A 116 -1.92 -14.81 12.44
N CYS A 117 -3.09 -14.18 12.51
CA CYS A 117 -3.52 -13.25 11.48
C CYS A 117 -2.63 -12.01 11.40
N ASN A 118 -2.25 -11.45 12.55
CA ASN A 118 -1.30 -10.35 12.63
C ASN A 118 0.09 -10.77 12.13
N THR A 119 0.51 -12.00 12.41
CA THR A 119 1.72 -12.60 11.84
C THR A 119 1.65 -12.60 10.32
N TYR A 120 0.58 -13.14 9.72
CA TYR A 120 0.38 -13.10 8.28
C TYR A 120 0.47 -11.67 7.74
N LYS A 121 -0.27 -10.73 8.34
CA LYS A 121 -0.25 -9.32 7.96
C LYS A 121 1.13 -8.69 8.01
N GLN A 122 1.97 -9.05 8.98
CA GLN A 122 3.36 -8.58 9.06
C GLN A 122 4.18 -9.07 7.86
N PHE A 123 4.07 -10.36 7.50
CA PHE A 123 4.79 -10.92 6.35
C PHE A 123 4.37 -10.30 5.01
N VAL A 124 3.11 -9.88 4.89
CA VAL A 124 2.58 -9.18 3.70
C VAL A 124 2.41 -7.67 3.89
N TRP A 125 3.06 -7.06 4.88
CA TRP A 125 2.98 -5.62 5.07
C TRP A 125 3.62 -4.89 3.89
N TYR A 126 2.93 -3.91 3.29
CA TYR A 126 3.30 -3.39 1.97
C TYR A 126 4.69 -2.76 1.94
N ARG A 127 5.10 -2.10 3.04
CA ARG A 127 6.44 -1.51 3.15
C ARG A 127 7.46 -2.62 3.31
N GLY A 128 8.41 -2.64 2.39
CA GLY A 128 9.51 -3.58 2.34
C GLY A 128 10.69 -3.04 3.13
N GLY A 129 11.90 -3.44 2.74
CA GLY A 129 13.13 -3.05 3.41
C GLY A 129 13.86 -4.24 4.01
N LYS A 130 14.68 -3.97 5.02
CA LYS A 130 15.54 -4.98 5.64
C LYS A 130 14.74 -5.91 6.54
N PHE A 131 15.19 -7.15 6.62
CA PHE A 131 14.62 -8.14 7.54
C PHE A 131 15.69 -9.15 7.94
N GLY A 132 15.46 -9.87 9.03
CA GLY A 132 16.27 -11.00 9.45
C GLY A 132 15.38 -12.03 10.13
N CYS A 133 15.71 -13.31 10.02
CA CYS A 133 14.94 -14.37 10.66
C CYS A 133 15.86 -15.32 11.41
N ALA A 134 15.30 -15.99 12.42
CA ALA A 134 15.94 -17.07 13.14
C ALA A 134 15.02 -18.29 13.16
N MET A 135 15.64 -19.48 13.12
CA MET A 135 14.95 -20.75 13.35
C MET A 135 15.36 -21.28 14.71
N VAL A 136 14.38 -21.54 15.57
CA VAL A 136 14.63 -21.98 16.94
C VAL A 136 13.81 -23.23 17.22
N TYR A 137 14.47 -24.28 17.69
CA TYR A 137 13.81 -25.46 18.22
C TYR A 137 13.43 -25.24 19.70
N CYS A 138 12.14 -25.29 19.98
CA CYS A 138 11.59 -25.10 21.31
C CYS A 138 11.35 -26.47 21.96
N THR A 139 12.30 -26.92 22.79
CA THR A 139 12.26 -28.26 23.42
C THR A 139 10.96 -28.50 24.21
N ALA A 140 10.49 -27.50 24.97
CA ALA A 140 9.24 -27.58 25.72
C ALA A 140 7.99 -27.73 24.83
N LEU A 141 8.03 -27.22 23.59
CA LEU A 141 6.94 -27.34 22.62
C LEU A 141 7.11 -28.55 21.67
N GLY A 142 8.27 -29.21 21.71
CA GLY A 142 8.63 -30.30 20.79
C GLY A 142 8.66 -29.90 19.31
N THR A 143 8.76 -28.60 18.98
CA THR A 143 8.66 -28.10 17.59
C THR A 143 9.58 -26.91 17.34
N SER A 144 9.94 -26.70 16.07
CA SER A 144 10.68 -25.51 15.63
C SER A 144 9.75 -24.36 15.25
N ARG A 145 10.21 -23.16 15.51
CA ARG A 145 9.58 -21.91 15.08
C ARG A 145 10.56 -21.10 14.26
N THR A 146 10.05 -20.49 13.19
CA THR A 146 10.77 -19.46 12.46
C THR A 146 10.20 -18.11 12.87
N THR A 147 11.04 -17.27 13.48
CA THR A 147 10.72 -15.89 13.80
C THR A 147 11.43 -14.98 12.80
N CYS A 148 10.71 -14.06 12.19
CA CYS A 148 11.26 -13.02 11.33
C CYS A 148 10.99 -11.65 11.92
N VAL A 149 12.02 -10.81 11.91
CA VAL A 149 11.97 -9.41 12.33
C VAL A 149 12.14 -8.53 11.09
N PHE A 150 11.26 -7.55 10.96
CA PHE A 150 11.18 -6.64 9.82
C PHE A 150 11.46 -5.22 10.27
N GLU A 151 12.23 -4.50 9.47
CA GLU A 151 12.47 -3.06 9.67
C GLU A 151 11.14 -2.29 9.79
N GLN A 152 10.14 -2.67 9.00
CA GLN A 152 8.83 -2.03 8.98
C GLN A 152 7.82 -2.81 9.83
N LYS A 153 7.27 -2.15 10.85
CA LYS A 153 6.24 -2.70 11.73
C LYS A 153 4.84 -2.50 11.14
N MET A 154 4.06 -3.57 11.10
CA MET A 154 2.67 -3.51 10.63
C MET A 154 1.74 -2.87 11.66
N ASP A 155 0.68 -2.20 11.19
CA ASP A 155 -0.41 -1.71 12.03
C ASP A 155 -1.56 -2.73 12.04
N PRO A 156 -1.92 -3.32 13.21
CA PRO A 156 -3.00 -4.32 13.29
C PRO A 156 -4.36 -3.76 12.87
N ASN A 157 -4.58 -2.45 12.96
CA ASN A 157 -5.83 -1.80 12.59
C ASN A 157 -5.92 -1.47 11.09
N GLN A 158 -4.82 -1.63 10.34
CA GLN A 158 -4.78 -1.31 8.92
C GLN A 158 -4.69 -2.55 8.05
N LYS A 159 -5.16 -2.43 6.80
CA LYS A 159 -4.93 -3.44 5.76
C LYS A 159 -3.43 -3.50 5.47
N PRO A 160 -2.86 -4.71 5.29
CA PRO A 160 -1.43 -4.84 5.10
C PRO A 160 -0.95 -4.26 3.77
N TYR A 161 -1.83 -4.14 2.77
CA TYR A 161 -1.52 -3.58 1.47
C TYR A 161 -2.78 -3.09 0.74
N VAL A 162 -2.57 -2.42 -0.38
CA VAL A 162 -3.64 -1.89 -1.24
C VAL A 162 -4.02 -2.92 -2.27
N TYR A 163 -5.28 -3.32 -2.30
CA TYR A 163 -5.81 -4.20 -3.34
C TYR A 163 -5.80 -3.49 -4.70
N GLY A 164 -5.32 -4.18 -5.75
CA GLY A 164 -5.43 -3.69 -7.12
C GLY A 164 -4.40 -4.30 -8.07
N LYS A 165 -4.30 -3.73 -9.28
CA LYS A 165 -3.31 -4.16 -10.28
C LYS A 165 -1.90 -3.91 -9.74
N LYS A 166 -1.06 -4.92 -9.93
CA LYS A 166 0.26 -5.00 -9.32
C LYS A 166 1.15 -3.84 -9.79
N CYS A 167 1.94 -3.31 -8.86
CA CYS A 167 2.92 -2.24 -9.08
C CYS A 167 2.40 -0.85 -9.50
N ILE A 168 1.08 -0.61 -9.51
CA ILE A 168 0.54 0.72 -9.86
C ILE A 168 1.04 1.82 -8.91
N PHE A 169 1.42 1.48 -7.66
CA PHE A 169 1.83 2.43 -6.64
C PHE A 169 3.29 2.34 -6.21
N CYS A 170 4.19 1.80 -7.04
CA CYS A 170 5.62 1.78 -6.71
C CYS A 170 6.22 3.18 -6.66
N ALA A 171 6.85 3.55 -5.54
CA ALA A 171 7.38 4.91 -5.29
C ALA A 171 8.29 5.39 -6.42
N THR A 172 9.17 4.52 -6.91
CA THR A 172 10.14 4.73 -8.00
C THR A 172 9.57 4.44 -9.39
N GLY A 173 8.33 3.94 -9.48
CA GLY A 173 7.75 3.40 -10.72
C GLY A 173 8.31 2.05 -11.16
N LYS A 174 9.37 1.52 -10.52
CA LYS A 174 9.95 0.22 -10.88
C LYS A 174 9.16 -0.96 -10.32
N CYS A 175 8.97 -1.97 -11.17
CA CYS A 175 8.25 -3.19 -10.87
C CYS A 175 9.05 -4.40 -11.32
N GLU A 176 9.46 -5.23 -10.37
CA GLU A 176 10.19 -6.47 -10.66
C GLU A 176 9.45 -7.66 -10.12
N GLY A 177 9.03 -8.54 -11.03
CA GLY A 177 8.34 -9.76 -10.68
C GLY A 177 7.13 -9.53 -9.77
N ASN A 178 6.36 -8.46 -10.00
CA ASN A 178 5.19 -8.04 -9.22
C ASN A 178 5.45 -7.33 -7.86
N LEU A 179 6.68 -6.89 -7.60
CA LEU A 179 7.01 -6.10 -6.40
C LEU A 179 7.61 -4.74 -6.79
N CYS A 180 7.37 -3.75 -5.96
CA CYS A 180 8.00 -2.44 -6.04
C CYS A 180 9.44 -2.52 -5.53
N THR A 181 10.39 -2.02 -6.33
CA THR A 181 11.82 -2.03 -6.00
C THR A 181 12.36 -0.62 -5.85
N ALA A 182 13.33 -0.45 -4.93
CA ALA A 182 14.08 0.79 -4.81
C ALA A 182 15.11 0.90 -5.95
N ASP A 183 15.44 2.13 -6.34
CA ASP A 183 16.49 2.40 -7.32
C ASP A 183 17.86 2.26 -6.65
N VAL A 184 18.65 1.27 -7.06
CA VAL A 184 20.07 1.14 -6.66
C VAL A 184 20.97 2.16 -7.39
N SER A 185 20.42 2.90 -8.36
CA SER A 185 21.10 4.03 -8.98
C SER A 185 20.91 5.27 -8.12
N SER A 186 21.94 5.53 -7.31
CA SER A 186 22.30 6.83 -6.77
C SER A 186 21.84 7.99 -7.67
N SER A 187 21.21 8.96 -7.05
CA SER A 187 20.92 10.30 -7.55
C SER A 187 22.05 10.89 -8.40
N THR A 188 21.96 10.71 -9.71
CA THR A 188 22.47 11.65 -10.71
C THR A 188 21.35 11.85 -11.72
N HIS A 189 20.29 12.55 -11.30
CA HIS A 189 19.44 13.21 -12.28
C HIS A 189 20.25 14.40 -12.81
N ASP A 190 20.83 14.19 -13.98
CA ASP A 190 21.35 15.24 -14.85
C ASP A 190 20.18 16.20 -15.15
N SER A 191 20.17 17.31 -14.42
CA SER A 191 19.21 18.39 -14.54
C SER A 191 19.52 19.19 -15.81
N SER A 192 19.01 18.69 -16.94
CA SER A 192 18.93 19.42 -18.21
C SER A 192 17.49 19.46 -18.79
N GLY A 193 16.48 18.99 -18.05
CA GLY A 193 15.07 19.16 -18.39
C GLY A 193 14.50 20.43 -17.73
N VAL A 194 13.88 21.31 -18.52
CA VAL A 194 13.13 22.47 -18.00
C VAL A 194 11.95 21.93 -17.20
N CYS A 195 12.01 22.00 -15.87
CA CYS A 195 10.91 21.59 -15.02
C CYS A 195 9.78 22.65 -15.04
N GLY A 196 8.52 22.21 -15.04
CA GLY A 196 7.33 23.08 -15.06
C GLY A 196 6.61 23.18 -16.41
N VAL A 197 6.90 22.29 -17.37
CA VAL A 197 6.23 22.29 -18.68
C VAL A 197 4.95 21.46 -18.64
N LYS A 198 3.94 21.89 -19.40
CA LYS A 198 2.66 21.18 -19.60
C LYS A 198 2.93 19.78 -20.20
N PRO A 199 2.40 18.69 -19.61
CA PRO A 199 2.52 17.36 -20.19
C PRO A 199 1.89 17.27 -21.59
N SER A 200 2.45 16.44 -22.47
CA SER A 200 1.95 16.25 -23.85
C SER A 200 0.78 15.26 -23.95
N ASN A 201 0.74 14.26 -23.07
CA ASN A 201 -0.23 13.17 -23.10
C ASN A 201 -1.41 13.45 -22.15
N LEU A 202 -2.19 14.48 -22.47
CA LEU A 202 -3.37 14.85 -21.70
C LEU A 202 -4.63 14.16 -22.23
N ILE A 203 -5.39 13.55 -21.31
CA ILE A 203 -6.65 12.86 -21.56
C ILE A 203 -7.80 13.55 -20.82
N PRO A 204 -9.03 13.53 -21.37
CA PRO A 204 -10.17 14.17 -20.73
C PRO A 204 -10.57 13.46 -19.44
N LEU A 205 -10.84 14.24 -18.41
CA LEU A 205 -11.47 13.82 -17.17
C LEU A 205 -12.93 14.28 -17.21
N TYR A 206 -13.84 13.33 -17.38
CA TYR A 206 -15.28 13.56 -17.45
C TYR A 206 -15.90 13.65 -16.06
N ARG A 207 -16.98 14.42 -15.94
CA ARG A 207 -17.74 14.59 -14.69
C ARG A 207 -19.21 14.22 -14.87
N ALA A 208 -19.74 13.51 -13.89
CA ALA A 208 -21.16 13.22 -13.71
C ALA A 208 -21.61 13.64 -12.32
N VAL A 209 -22.86 14.07 -12.16
CA VAL A 209 -23.44 14.43 -10.87
C VAL A 209 -24.73 13.65 -10.63
N HIS A 210 -24.86 13.03 -9.46
CA HIS A 210 -26.07 12.30 -9.10
C HIS A 210 -27.26 13.25 -8.98
N THR A 211 -28.39 12.92 -9.60
CA THR A 211 -29.56 13.81 -9.71
C THR A 211 -30.19 14.18 -8.36
N SER A 212 -30.26 13.26 -7.41
CA SER A 212 -30.82 13.51 -6.06
C SER A 212 -29.79 13.77 -4.96
N ARG A 213 -28.70 13.02 -4.93
CA ARG A 213 -27.67 13.12 -3.88
C ARG A 213 -26.64 14.21 -4.14
N SER A 214 -26.46 14.57 -5.41
CA SER A 214 -25.41 15.50 -5.86
C SER A 214 -24.00 15.05 -5.48
N ASP A 215 -23.71 13.75 -5.40
CA ASP A 215 -22.31 13.26 -5.40
C ASP A 215 -21.76 13.25 -6.83
N THR A 216 -20.44 13.34 -6.96
CA THR A 216 -19.75 13.41 -8.25
C THR A 216 -19.03 12.10 -8.60
N ILE A 217 -19.14 11.67 -9.86
CA ILE A 217 -18.27 10.67 -10.47
C ILE A 217 -17.37 11.35 -11.49
N LEU A 218 -16.06 11.16 -11.33
CA LEU A 218 -15.02 11.44 -12.31
C LEU A 218 -14.55 10.14 -12.97
N SER A 219 -14.34 10.19 -14.28
CA SER A 219 -13.83 9.06 -15.08
C SER A 219 -13.08 9.56 -16.33
N THR A 220 -12.14 8.77 -16.84
CA THR A 220 -11.49 8.99 -18.13
C THR A 220 -12.24 8.39 -19.31
N SER A 221 -13.37 7.72 -19.04
CA SER A 221 -14.25 7.15 -20.06
C SER A 221 -15.66 7.74 -19.96
N SER A 222 -16.11 8.42 -21.02
CA SER A 222 -17.45 9.02 -21.07
C SER A 222 -18.56 7.97 -21.08
N SER A 223 -18.31 6.78 -21.64
CA SER A 223 -19.32 5.71 -21.76
C SER A 223 -19.76 5.16 -20.40
N LEU A 224 -18.86 5.16 -19.40
CA LEU A 224 -19.19 4.77 -18.03
C LEU A 224 -20.17 5.74 -17.35
N ILE A 225 -20.23 6.98 -17.85
CA ILE A 225 -21.06 8.05 -17.28
C ILE A 225 -22.39 8.17 -18.02
N THR A 226 -22.41 7.95 -19.34
CA THR A 226 -23.62 8.08 -20.16
C THR A 226 -24.45 6.80 -20.26
N ALA A 227 -24.12 5.78 -19.44
CA ALA A 227 -24.84 4.52 -19.46
C ALA A 227 -26.33 4.70 -19.10
N PRO A 228 -27.28 4.19 -19.91
CA PRO A 228 -28.70 4.25 -19.61
C PRO A 228 -29.04 3.62 -18.25
N GLY A 229 -29.90 4.28 -17.47
CA GLY A 229 -30.35 3.79 -16.16
C GLY A 229 -29.49 4.23 -14.97
N THR A 230 -28.43 5.00 -15.19
CA THR A 230 -27.71 5.63 -14.07
C THR A 230 -28.48 6.85 -13.55
N SER A 231 -28.49 7.04 -12.24
CA SER A 231 -29.05 8.26 -11.62
C SER A 231 -28.07 9.45 -11.69
N TYR A 232 -27.13 9.42 -12.65
CA TYR A 232 -26.10 10.43 -12.83
C TYR A 232 -26.34 11.20 -14.11
N GLU A 233 -26.26 12.52 -14.00
CA GLU A 233 -26.32 13.43 -15.14
C GLU A 233 -24.91 13.76 -15.60
N TYR A 234 -24.62 13.56 -16.88
CA TYR A 234 -23.34 13.93 -17.48
C TYR A 234 -23.19 15.46 -17.54
N LYS A 235 -22.11 15.99 -16.96
CA LYS A 235 -21.82 17.43 -16.91
C LYS A 235 -20.69 17.86 -17.84
N GLY A 236 -20.19 16.97 -18.69
CA GLY A 236 -19.14 17.27 -19.64
C GLY A 236 -17.72 16.93 -19.15
N ILE A 237 -16.74 17.54 -19.80
CA ILE A 237 -15.32 17.45 -19.43
C ILE A 237 -15.08 18.42 -18.27
N LEU A 238 -14.59 17.89 -17.14
CA LEU A 238 -14.14 18.70 -16.01
C LEU A 238 -12.83 19.44 -16.32
N GLY A 239 -11.95 18.77 -17.05
CA GLY A 239 -10.67 19.25 -17.55
C GLY A 239 -9.86 18.06 -18.05
N TYR A 240 -8.55 18.23 -18.16
CA TYR A 240 -7.64 17.21 -18.69
C TYR A 240 -6.61 16.82 -17.63
N ILE A 241 -6.23 15.55 -17.61
CA ILE A 241 -5.21 14.99 -16.71
C ILE A 241 -4.15 14.26 -17.54
N SER A 242 -2.95 14.07 -17.00
CA SER A 242 -1.92 13.33 -17.72
C SER A 242 -2.15 11.82 -17.58
N SER A 243 -2.05 11.08 -18.69
CA SER A 243 -2.23 9.62 -18.69
C SER A 243 -1.00 8.84 -18.21
N SER A 244 0.17 9.49 -18.15
CA SER A 244 1.44 8.88 -17.79
C SER A 244 2.24 9.80 -16.85
N CYS A 245 3.19 9.23 -16.09
CA CYS A 245 4.25 10.04 -15.45
C CYS A 245 5.52 10.04 -16.30
N GLU A 246 5.39 10.07 -17.63
CA GLU A 246 6.56 10.07 -18.55
C GLU A 246 7.49 11.27 -18.31
N CYS A 247 7.00 12.29 -17.60
CA CYS A 247 7.69 13.52 -17.25
C CYS A 247 7.80 13.73 -15.73
N CYS A 248 7.89 12.69 -14.89
CA CYS A 248 8.24 12.85 -13.47
C CYS A 248 9.56 13.68 -13.28
N GLY A 249 10.43 13.76 -14.31
CA GLY A 249 11.59 14.67 -14.37
C GLY A 249 11.31 16.10 -14.85
N ASP A 250 10.33 16.32 -15.73
CA ASP A 250 9.94 17.67 -16.24
C ASP A 250 8.82 18.32 -15.40
N CYS A 251 8.16 17.56 -14.53
CA CYS A 251 7.20 18.04 -13.54
C CYS A 251 7.27 17.16 -12.30
N ASP A 252 8.11 17.55 -11.34
CA ASP A 252 8.28 16.86 -10.06
C ASP A 252 7.01 16.88 -9.17
N LYS A 253 6.00 17.66 -9.57
CA LYS A 253 4.71 17.79 -8.87
C LYS A 253 3.62 16.88 -9.42
N LEU A 254 3.87 16.13 -10.51
CA LEU A 254 2.89 15.17 -11.00
C LEU A 254 2.64 14.09 -9.96
N THR A 255 1.39 14.02 -9.53
CA THR A 255 0.96 13.17 -8.43
C THR A 255 -0.22 12.32 -8.90
N PRO A 256 -0.26 11.01 -8.59
CA PRO A 256 -1.32 10.14 -9.06
C PRO A 256 -2.69 10.53 -8.48
N LEU A 257 -3.69 10.62 -9.36
CA LEU A 257 -5.10 10.81 -9.02
C LEU A 257 -5.79 9.45 -8.94
N MET A 258 -6.28 9.10 -7.75
CA MET A 258 -6.90 7.81 -7.47
C MET A 258 -8.38 7.98 -7.14
N LYS A 259 -9.22 7.13 -7.72
CA LYS A 259 -10.63 6.99 -7.33
C LYS A 259 -10.74 5.94 -6.24
N LEU A 260 -11.31 6.34 -5.10
CA LEU A 260 -11.59 5.48 -3.97
C LEU A 260 -13.10 5.42 -3.73
N SER A 261 -13.62 4.28 -3.27
CA SER A 261 -15.05 4.09 -2.96
C SER A 261 -15.24 3.72 -1.51
N ALA A 262 -16.19 4.36 -0.82
CA ALA A 262 -16.61 3.94 0.51
C ALA A 262 -17.15 2.51 0.49
N VAL A 263 -16.80 1.70 1.49
CA VAL A 263 -17.33 0.32 1.60
C VAL A 263 -18.85 0.37 1.84
N GLY A 264 -19.61 -0.34 1.01
CA GLY A 264 -21.06 -0.47 1.14
C GLY A 264 -21.87 0.77 0.74
N LYS A 265 -21.24 1.79 0.15
CA LYS A 265 -21.91 3.01 -0.33
C LYS A 265 -21.36 3.44 -1.68
N VAL A 266 -22.21 4.06 -2.50
CA VAL A 266 -21.79 4.71 -3.75
C VAL A 266 -21.35 6.15 -3.42
N ASP A 267 -20.23 6.28 -2.71
CA ASP A 267 -19.56 7.55 -2.40
C ASP A 267 -18.10 7.45 -2.81
N TYR A 268 -17.66 8.36 -3.68
CA TYR A 268 -16.31 8.34 -4.23
C TYR A 268 -15.50 9.52 -3.71
N VAL A 269 -14.23 9.24 -3.42
CA VAL A 269 -13.22 10.26 -3.14
C VAL A 269 -12.12 10.19 -4.18
N TYR A 270 -11.64 11.36 -4.60
CA TYR A 270 -10.53 11.48 -5.55
C TYR A 270 -9.28 11.94 -4.78
N ALA A 271 -8.47 10.96 -4.41
CA ALA A 271 -7.28 11.17 -3.58
C ALA A 271 -6.05 11.41 -4.45
N VAL A 272 -5.22 12.35 -4.03
CA VAL A 272 -4.02 12.79 -4.75
C VAL A 272 -2.80 12.35 -3.96
N GLY A 273 -2.01 11.47 -4.58
CA GLY A 273 -0.77 10.98 -3.98
C GLY A 273 -0.98 9.79 -3.05
N LYS A 274 0.06 8.97 -2.94
CA LYS A 274 0.00 7.66 -2.29
C LYS A 274 -0.22 7.75 -0.78
N ASP A 275 0.21 8.84 -0.15
CA ASP A 275 0.04 9.03 1.30
C ASP A 275 -1.44 9.17 1.68
N GLN A 276 -2.25 9.78 0.81
CA GLN A 276 -3.71 9.91 1.03
C GLN A 276 -4.42 8.55 1.01
N LEU A 277 -3.84 7.55 0.33
CA LEU A 277 -4.43 6.22 0.24
C LEU A 277 -4.48 5.53 1.61
N THR A 278 -3.43 5.66 2.42
CA THR A 278 -3.41 5.13 3.79
C THR A 278 -4.49 5.78 4.65
N TYR A 279 -4.62 7.10 4.57
CA TYR A 279 -5.64 7.86 5.29
C TYR A 279 -7.06 7.43 4.91
N TYR A 280 -7.36 7.31 3.61
CA TYR A 280 -8.69 6.91 3.16
C TYR A 280 -8.99 5.42 3.41
N ASN A 281 -7.98 4.54 3.36
CA ASN A 281 -8.13 3.15 3.76
C ASN A 281 -8.55 3.02 5.23
N GLN A 282 -7.99 3.83 6.14
CA GLN A 282 -8.41 3.90 7.55
C GLN A 282 -9.87 4.33 7.70
N LYS A 283 -10.40 5.12 6.75
CA LYS A 283 -11.79 5.57 6.71
C LYS A 283 -12.73 4.63 5.94
N ASN A 284 -12.34 3.38 5.71
CA ASN A 284 -13.11 2.38 4.97
C ASN A 284 -13.42 2.80 3.52
N TYR A 285 -12.49 3.48 2.86
CA TYR A 285 -12.50 3.60 1.40
C TYR A 285 -11.58 2.55 0.79
N ASN A 286 -12.02 1.93 -0.29
CA ASN A 286 -11.23 1.00 -1.08
C ASN A 286 -10.76 1.66 -2.37
N PHE A 287 -9.54 1.34 -2.80
CA PHE A 287 -9.07 1.70 -4.13
C PHE A 287 -9.94 1.10 -5.23
N VAL A 288 -10.31 1.91 -6.22
CA VAL A 288 -11.07 1.50 -7.40
C VAL A 288 -10.14 1.48 -8.62
N GLU A 289 -9.60 2.64 -8.98
CA GLU A 289 -8.77 2.82 -10.17
C GLU A 289 -7.89 4.07 -10.06
N MET A 290 -6.77 4.07 -10.80
CA MET A 290 -5.96 5.26 -11.04
C MET A 290 -6.51 5.92 -12.31
N LEU A 291 -6.86 7.20 -12.21
CA LEU A 291 -7.39 7.94 -13.35
C LEU A 291 -6.26 8.56 -14.20
N GLY A 292 -5.15 8.93 -13.57
CA GLY A 292 -4.00 9.56 -14.23
C GLY A 292 -3.18 10.35 -13.22
N TYR A 293 -2.56 11.43 -13.68
CA TYR A 293 -1.71 12.31 -12.89
C TYR A 293 -2.19 13.76 -12.96
N VAL A 294 -2.14 14.43 -11.81
CA VAL A 294 -2.54 15.82 -11.60
C VAL A 294 -1.44 16.53 -10.81
N VAL A 295 -1.58 17.84 -10.61
CA VAL A 295 -0.68 18.64 -9.78
C VAL A 295 -1.42 19.18 -8.55
N PRO A 296 -0.72 19.54 -7.46
CA PRO A 296 -1.39 19.96 -6.23
C PRO A 296 -2.11 21.31 -6.35
N ALA A 297 -1.68 22.21 -7.24
CA ALA A 297 -2.28 23.53 -7.41
C ALA A 297 -2.02 24.09 -8.82
N GLU A 298 -2.76 25.14 -9.17
CA GLU A 298 -2.51 25.91 -10.39
C GLU A 298 -1.08 26.48 -10.42
N GLY A 299 -0.59 26.73 -11.63
CA GLY A 299 0.77 27.23 -11.88
C GLY A 299 1.83 26.13 -11.94
N PHE A 300 1.58 24.96 -11.32
CA PHE A 300 2.46 23.81 -11.50
C PHE A 300 2.25 23.19 -12.87
N CYS A 301 3.34 23.11 -13.65
CA CYS A 301 3.39 22.35 -14.89
C CYS A 301 2.31 22.78 -15.90
N GLY A 302 2.07 24.09 -15.96
CA GLY A 302 1.07 24.70 -16.83
C GLY A 302 -0.39 24.40 -16.47
N ALA A 303 -0.67 23.77 -15.32
CA ALA A 303 -2.04 23.58 -14.86
C ALA A 303 -2.68 24.92 -14.51
N ASN A 304 -3.93 25.10 -14.94
CA ASN A 304 -4.64 26.39 -14.91
C ASN A 304 -6.10 26.26 -14.44
N VAL A 305 -6.48 25.09 -13.92
CA VAL A 305 -7.83 24.83 -13.47
C VAL A 305 -7.79 24.14 -12.10
N THR A 306 -8.23 24.84 -11.05
CA THR A 306 -8.38 24.26 -9.71
C THR A 306 -9.68 23.47 -9.61
N VAL A 307 -9.58 22.23 -9.16
CA VAL A 307 -10.76 21.44 -8.76
C VAL A 307 -11.07 21.71 -7.30
N HIS A 308 -12.33 22.02 -7.00
CA HIS A 308 -12.84 22.27 -5.66
C HIS A 308 -13.64 21.07 -5.18
N GLN A 309 -13.42 20.68 -3.92
CA GLN A 309 -14.17 19.64 -3.23
C GLN A 309 -15.14 20.27 -2.23
N PHE A 310 -16.38 19.78 -2.28
CA PHE A 310 -17.43 20.05 -1.32
C PHE A 310 -18.01 18.73 -0.80
N ILE A 311 -18.71 18.80 0.33
CA ILE A 311 -19.48 17.68 0.89
C ILE A 311 -20.92 18.13 1.13
N ARG A 312 -21.90 17.28 0.81
CA ARG A 312 -23.33 17.62 0.96
C ARG A 312 -24.00 16.81 2.08
N SER A 313 -24.51 17.49 3.10
CA SER A 313 -25.16 16.83 4.25
C SER A 313 -24.25 15.82 4.97
N ALA A 314 -22.97 16.17 5.12
CA ALA A 314 -21.93 15.36 5.80
C ALA A 314 -21.65 13.97 5.18
N ALA A 315 -22.17 13.70 4.00
CA ALA A 315 -21.84 12.57 3.15
C ALA A 315 -21.72 13.10 1.70
N TRP A 316 -21.34 12.27 0.72
CA TRP A 316 -21.43 12.64 -0.71
C TRP A 316 -20.45 13.74 -1.13
N ASN A 317 -19.32 13.30 -1.64
CA ASN A 317 -18.31 14.21 -2.16
C ASN A 317 -18.74 14.79 -3.51
N TYR A 318 -18.57 16.09 -3.64
CA TYR A 318 -18.90 16.83 -4.84
C TYR A 318 -17.69 17.59 -5.33
N TYR A 319 -17.36 17.42 -6.60
CA TYR A 319 -16.19 18.04 -7.22
C TYR A 319 -16.64 18.91 -8.38
N THR A 320 -16.08 20.11 -8.48
CA THR A 320 -16.29 20.99 -9.63
C THR A 320 -15.06 21.83 -9.91
N ALA A 321 -14.85 22.17 -11.17
CA ALA A 321 -13.83 23.11 -11.62
C ALA A 321 -14.44 24.39 -12.21
N ASP A 322 -15.78 24.47 -12.24
CA ASP A 322 -16.48 25.65 -12.74
C ASP A 322 -16.47 26.74 -11.65
N GLU A 323 -15.86 27.88 -11.95
CA GLU A 323 -15.75 28.98 -10.99
C GLU A 323 -17.11 29.59 -10.61
N VAL A 324 -18.06 29.63 -11.54
CA VAL A 324 -19.40 30.21 -11.28
C VAL A 324 -20.18 29.28 -10.37
N GLU A 325 -20.16 27.98 -10.64
CA GLU A 325 -20.74 26.94 -9.79
C GLU A 325 -20.08 26.96 -8.41
N THR A 326 -18.76 27.04 -8.35
CA THR A 326 -18.00 27.16 -7.09
C THR A 326 -18.44 28.38 -6.28
N LYS A 327 -18.51 29.56 -6.89
CA LYS A 327 -18.96 30.81 -6.24
C LYS A 327 -20.40 30.67 -5.73
N ASN A 328 -21.29 30.05 -6.50
CA ASN A 328 -22.68 29.82 -6.09
C ASN A 328 -22.80 28.85 -4.91
N ILE A 329 -22.01 27.77 -4.91
CA ILE A 329 -22.00 26.80 -3.80
C ILE A 329 -21.45 27.45 -2.53
N LEU A 330 -20.39 28.25 -2.63
CA LEU A 330 -19.78 28.96 -1.51
C LEU A 330 -20.73 29.98 -0.85
N GLN A 331 -21.70 30.52 -1.59
CA GLN A 331 -22.73 31.38 -1.00
C GLN A 331 -23.69 30.61 -0.08
N ARG A 332 -23.77 29.28 -0.22
CA ARG A 332 -24.62 28.38 0.60
C ARG A 332 -26.08 28.82 0.68
N LYS A 333 -26.63 29.34 -0.42
CA LYS A 333 -28.04 29.77 -0.52
C LYS A 333 -28.88 28.77 -1.30
N GLY A 334 -30.18 28.71 -0.98
CA GLY A 334 -31.14 27.85 -1.68
C GLY A 334 -30.71 26.38 -1.68
N ILE A 335 -30.65 25.78 -2.88
CA ILE A 335 -30.27 24.37 -3.07
C ILE A 335 -28.85 24.04 -2.58
N TYR A 336 -27.98 25.05 -2.40
CA TYR A 336 -26.60 24.87 -1.96
C TYR A 336 -26.41 24.97 -0.44
N ALA A 337 -27.46 25.23 0.35
CA ALA A 337 -27.35 25.37 1.81
C ALA A 337 -26.72 24.14 2.51
N ALA A 338 -26.95 22.96 1.94
CA ALA A 338 -26.46 21.68 2.45
C ALA A 338 -24.99 21.38 2.11
N PHE A 339 -24.34 22.18 1.27
CA PHE A 339 -22.95 21.98 0.88
C PHE A 339 -22.01 22.66 1.87
N SER A 340 -20.90 21.99 2.17
CA SER A 340 -19.78 22.52 2.94
C SER A 340 -18.50 22.40 2.12
N TYR A 341 -17.70 23.47 2.10
CA TYR A 341 -16.39 23.44 1.49
C TYR A 341 -15.47 22.46 2.23
N VAL A 342 -14.68 21.70 1.49
CA VAL A 342 -13.70 20.75 2.03
C VAL A 342 -12.30 21.25 1.71
N ASP A 343 -11.94 21.26 0.43
CA ASP A 343 -10.57 21.60 0.01
C ASP A 343 -10.48 21.92 -1.50
N LYS A 344 -9.29 22.28 -1.95
CA LYS A 344 -8.85 22.33 -3.35
C LYS A 344 -7.88 21.16 -3.60
N PRO A 345 -8.38 19.93 -3.79
CA PRO A 345 -7.55 18.74 -3.70
C PRO A 345 -6.47 18.63 -4.80
N PHE A 346 -6.70 19.23 -5.97
CA PHE A 346 -5.75 19.23 -7.08
C PHE A 346 -6.10 20.28 -8.13
N ALA A 347 -5.16 20.52 -9.04
CA ALA A 347 -5.37 21.27 -10.28
C ALA A 347 -5.10 20.40 -11.51
N ILE A 348 -5.77 20.78 -12.60
CA ILE A 348 -5.80 20.11 -13.91
C ILE A 348 -5.60 21.14 -15.03
N TRP A 349 -5.59 20.67 -16.28
CA TRP A 349 -5.45 21.53 -17.46
C TRP A 349 -6.81 21.78 -18.13
N SER A 350 -7.05 22.98 -18.63
CA SER A 350 -8.28 23.34 -19.35
C SER A 350 -8.36 22.74 -20.76
N SER A 351 -7.23 22.37 -21.34
CA SER A 351 -7.11 21.79 -22.68
C SER A 351 -6.02 20.73 -22.73
N ALA A 352 -6.12 19.81 -23.69
CA ALA A 352 -5.05 18.86 -24.01
C ALA A 352 -3.76 19.56 -24.46
#